data_AF-A0A3Q2D3A7-F1
#
_entry.id   AF-A0A3Q2D3A7-F1
#
_cell.length_a   1.000
_cell.length_b   1.000
_cell.length_c   1.000
_cell.angle_alpha   90.00
_cell.angle_beta   90.00
_cell.angle_gamma   90.00
#
_symmetry.space_group_name_H-M   'P 1'
#
loop_
_entity.id
_entity.type
_entity.pdbx_description
1 polymer ?
#
loop_
_entity_poly.entity_id
_entity_poly.type
_entity_poly.pdbx_seq_one_letter_code
_entity_poly.pdbx_strand_id
1 'polypeptide(L)'
;HPTSDSIHHIHSMFIIKLQLQTVKERFQAFLNGDTQIVADEAFINAVQSYYEIFLKSDRVSRMVQSGGFSASDSRDVFKKHIEKRVRSLPEIDGLSKETVLSSWIAKFDTIYRGEEDLRKQQQRMTDDSQRSV
;
A
#
# COMPACT_ATOMS: atom_id res chain seq x y z
N HIS A 1 25.07 1.65 29.97
CA HIS A 1 24.68 0.75 28.86
C HIS A 1 23.18 0.82 28.69
N PRO A 2 22.64 0.91 27.46
CA PRO A 2 21.20 0.79 27.25
C PRO A 2 20.74 -0.60 27.70
N THR A 3 19.60 -0.68 28.39
CA THR A 3 18.99 -1.94 28.82
C THR A 3 18.47 -2.72 27.61
N SER A 4 18.34 -4.04 27.73
CA SER A 4 17.82 -4.92 26.65
C SER A 4 16.51 -4.37 26.06
N ASP A 5 15.60 -3.90 26.93
CA ASP A 5 14.31 -3.30 26.54
C ASP A 5 14.46 -2.06 25.65
N SER A 6 15.48 -1.23 25.91
CA SER A 6 15.76 -0.04 25.11
C SER A 6 16.27 -0.41 23.71
N ILE A 7 17.06 -1.47 23.59
CA ILE A 7 17.58 -1.96 22.30
C ILE A 7 16.45 -2.55 21.46
N HIS A 8 15.56 -3.37 22.06
CA HIS A 8 14.38 -3.91 21.37
C HIS A 8 13.44 -2.80 20.88
N HIS A 9 13.22 -1.77 21.70
CA HIS A 9 12.39 -0.64 21.31
C HIS A 9 12.99 0.16 20.14
N ILE A 10 14.28 0.49 20.20
CA ILE A 10 14.97 1.21 19.12
C ILE A 10 14.98 0.39 17.82
N HIS A 11 15.22 -0.92 17.91
CA HIS A 11 15.20 -1.82 16.75
C HIS A 11 13.80 -1.89 16.12
N SER A 12 12.75 -2.01 16.93
CA SER A 12 11.35 -1.99 16.48
C SER A 12 11.02 -0.67 15.76
N MET A 13 11.39 0.48 16.33
CA MET A 13 11.18 1.78 15.69
C MET A 13 11.92 1.91 14.35
N PHE A 14 13.13 1.35 14.22
CA PHE A 14 13.89 1.38 12.98
C PHE A 14 13.20 0.57 11.87
N ILE A 15 12.71 -0.63 12.19
CA ILE A 15 11.95 -1.48 11.26
C ILE A 15 10.70 -0.74 10.78
N ILE A 16 9.97 -0.10 11.69
CA ILE A 16 8.72 0.61 11.38
C ILE A 16 8.97 1.84 10.49
N LYS A 17 10.07 2.57 10.70
CA LYS A 17 10.50 3.67 9.79
C LYS A 17 10.87 3.17 8.40
N LEU A 18 11.61 2.07 8.32
CA LEU A 18 12.01 1.47 7.04
C LEU A 18 10.77 1.01 6.26
N GLN A 19 9.79 0.40 6.93
CA GLN A 19 8.54 0.01 6.31
C GLN A 19 7.77 1.19 5.71
N LEU A 20 7.65 2.32 6.43
CA LEU A 20 7.01 3.52 5.88
C LEU A 20 7.74 4.05 4.65
N GLN A 21 9.08 4.04 4.68
CA GLN A 21 9.90 4.49 3.55
C GLN A 21 9.67 3.59 2.32
N THR A 22 9.70 2.27 2.48
CA THR A 22 9.43 1.31 1.42
C THR A 22 8.01 1.47 0.85
N VAL A 23 7.01 1.70 1.70
CA VAL A 23 5.64 1.98 1.24
C VAL A 23 5.62 3.25 0.39
N LYS A 24 6.27 4.34 0.83
CA LYS A 24 6.35 5.57 0.02
C LYS A 24 6.96 5.33 -1.36
N GLU A 25 8.06 4.60 -1.42
CA GLU A 25 8.75 4.27 -2.66
C GLU A 25 7.86 3.46 -3.61
N ARG A 26 7.11 2.48 -3.10
CA ARG A 26 6.17 1.69 -3.91
C ARG A 26 5.04 2.54 -4.50
N PHE A 27 4.47 3.43 -3.70
CA PHE A 27 3.45 4.37 -4.18
C PHE A 27 4.02 5.32 -5.23
N GLN A 28 5.25 5.80 -5.03
CA GLN A 28 5.91 6.67 -6.00
C GLN A 28 6.25 5.94 -7.31
N ALA A 29 6.73 4.70 -7.25
CA ALA A 29 6.96 3.87 -8.43
C ALA A 29 5.66 3.66 -9.23
N PHE A 30 4.54 3.40 -8.55
CA PHE A 30 3.23 3.32 -9.21
C PHE A 30 2.86 4.63 -9.92
N LEU A 31 3.03 5.77 -9.24
CA LEU A 31 2.69 7.09 -9.78
C LEU A 31 3.59 7.52 -10.94
N ASN A 32 4.85 7.05 -10.97
CA ASN A 32 5.77 7.27 -12.08
C ASN A 32 5.49 6.36 -13.29
N GLY A 33 4.65 5.33 -13.14
CA GLY A 33 4.41 4.33 -14.18
C GLY A 33 5.45 3.21 -14.21
N ASP A 34 6.24 3.04 -13.16
CA ASP A 34 7.29 2.01 -13.07
C ASP A 34 6.75 0.62 -12.67
N THR A 35 5.44 0.50 -12.46
CA THR A 35 4.77 -0.75 -12.04
C THR A 35 3.89 -1.29 -13.16
N GLN A 36 3.60 -2.59 -13.15
CA GLN A 36 2.68 -3.22 -14.11
C GLN A 36 1.19 -3.07 -13.72
N ILE A 37 0.88 -2.28 -12.70
CA ILE A 37 -0.49 -2.15 -12.18
C ILE A 37 -1.31 -1.27 -13.11
N VAL A 38 -2.22 -1.90 -13.87
CA VAL A 38 -3.13 -1.18 -14.76
C VAL A 38 -4.15 -0.37 -13.95
N ALA A 39 -4.22 0.93 -14.22
CA ALA A 39 -5.05 1.87 -13.50
C ALA A 39 -5.68 2.91 -14.43
N ASP A 40 -6.90 3.33 -14.09
CA ASP A 40 -7.56 4.48 -14.69
C ASP A 40 -7.07 5.79 -14.05
N GLU A 41 -7.30 6.92 -14.74
CA GLU A 41 -6.88 8.24 -14.29
C GLU A 41 -7.49 8.62 -12.93
N ALA A 42 -8.74 8.23 -12.69
CA ALA A 42 -9.43 8.52 -11.44
C ALA A 42 -8.77 7.81 -10.24
N PHE A 43 -8.32 6.58 -10.42
CA PHE A 43 -7.55 5.85 -9.42
C PHE A 43 -6.18 6.48 -9.21
N ILE A 44 -5.46 6.80 -10.29
CA ILE A 44 -4.15 7.46 -10.22
C ILE A 44 -4.25 8.77 -9.43
N ASN A 45 -5.26 9.59 -9.71
CA ASN A 45 -5.53 10.82 -8.98
C ASN A 45 -5.80 10.56 -7.48
N ALA A 46 -6.61 9.54 -7.17
CA ALA A 46 -6.89 9.17 -5.79
C ALA A 46 -5.61 8.72 -5.04
N VAL A 47 -4.75 7.94 -5.69
CA VAL A 47 -3.47 7.50 -5.14
C VAL A 47 -2.50 8.68 -4.97
N GLN A 48 -2.42 9.59 -5.96
CA GLN A 48 -1.60 10.80 -5.88
C GLN A 48 -2.01 11.67 -4.68
N SER A 49 -3.31 11.92 -4.54
CA SER A 49 -3.88 12.67 -3.43
C SER A 49 -3.60 12.00 -2.07
N TYR A 50 -3.73 10.68 -2.00
CA TYR A 50 -3.37 9.92 -0.79
C TYR A 50 -1.87 10.02 -0.47
N TYR A 51 -1.00 9.89 -1.47
CA TYR A 51 0.45 9.97 -1.30
C TYR A 51 0.88 11.34 -0.77
N GLU A 52 0.44 12.41 -1.42
CA GLU A 52 0.83 13.79 -1.09
C GLU A 52 0.24 14.26 0.24
N ILE A 53 -1.03 13.97 0.51
CA ILE A 53 -1.73 14.51 1.68
C ILE A 53 -1.50 13.64 2.93
N PHE A 54 -1.44 12.32 2.76
CA PHE A 54 -1.38 11.39 3.88
C PHE A 54 0.02 10.80 4.06
N LEU A 55 0.54 10.05 3.09
CA LEU A 55 1.81 9.32 3.27
C LEU A 55 2.99 10.26 3.50
N LYS A 56 3.05 11.40 2.80
CA LYS A 56 4.10 12.41 2.99
C LYS A 56 3.92 13.29 4.23
N SER A 57 2.80 13.18 4.95
CA SER A 57 2.54 14.04 6.11
C SER A 57 3.42 13.68 7.33
N ASP A 58 3.80 14.71 8.08
CA ASP A 58 4.53 14.52 9.35
C ASP A 58 3.70 13.77 10.40
N ARG A 59 2.36 13.83 10.29
CA ARG A 59 1.46 13.12 11.20
C ARG A 59 1.63 11.61 11.08
N VAL A 60 1.70 11.08 9.86
CA VAL A 60 1.96 9.65 9.62
C VAL A 60 3.35 9.27 10.13
N SER A 61 4.36 10.09 9.84
CA SER A 61 5.72 9.85 10.34
C SER A 61 5.78 9.77 11.87
N ARG A 62 5.01 10.60 12.59
CA ARG A 62 4.91 10.53 14.07
C ARG A 62 4.12 9.33 14.57
N MET A 63 2.99 8.97 13.93
CA MET A 63 2.19 7.79 14.32
C MET A 63 2.97 6.48 14.14
N VAL A 64 3.74 6.39 13.06
CA VAL A 64 4.67 5.29 12.76
C VAL A 64 5.74 5.20 13.84
N GLN A 65 6.32 6.34 14.25
CA GLN A 65 7.29 6.37 15.34
C GLN A 65 6.69 5.91 16.67
N SER A 66 5.46 6.30 17.01
CA SER A 66 4.83 5.85 18.26
C SER A 66 4.28 4.43 18.22
N GLY A 67 4.49 3.66 17.13
CA GLY A 67 3.98 2.30 16.98
C GLY A 67 2.46 2.20 16.77
N GLY A 68 1.79 3.31 16.48
CA GLY A 68 0.33 3.40 16.35
C GLY A 68 -0.17 3.36 14.90
N PHE A 69 0.61 2.84 13.96
CA PHE A 69 0.27 2.83 12.54
C PHE A 69 0.50 1.47 11.90
N SER A 70 -0.59 0.82 11.49
CA SER A 70 -0.59 -0.49 10.85
C SER A 70 -1.01 -0.43 9.37
N ALA A 71 -0.79 -1.52 8.65
CA ALA A 71 -1.28 -1.69 7.28
C ALA A 71 -2.82 -1.58 7.19
N SER A 72 -3.54 -2.11 8.19
CA SER A 72 -5.00 -1.97 8.30
C SER A 72 -5.42 -0.52 8.45
N ASP A 73 -4.74 0.27 9.29
CA ASP A 73 -5.05 1.69 9.46
C ASP A 73 -4.84 2.45 8.13
N SER A 74 -3.74 2.15 7.45
CA SER A 74 -3.42 2.72 6.13
C SER A 74 -4.52 2.44 5.11
N ARG A 75 -4.99 1.18 5.06
CA ARG A 75 -6.04 0.71 4.16
C ARG A 75 -7.39 1.35 4.47
N ASP A 76 -7.76 1.47 5.74
CA ASP A 76 -9.01 2.09 6.16
C ASP A 76 -9.05 3.59 5.85
N VAL A 77 -7.93 4.29 6.03
CA VAL A 77 -7.80 5.69 5.62
C VAL A 77 -7.96 5.82 4.11
N PHE A 78 -7.32 4.95 3.32
CA PHE A 78 -7.46 4.97 1.87
C PHE A 78 -8.89 4.65 1.43
N LYS A 79 -9.54 3.65 2.03
CA LYS A 79 -10.93 3.30 1.75
C LYS A 79 -11.87 4.49 1.95
N LYS A 80 -11.78 5.17 3.10
CA LYS A 80 -12.56 6.40 3.38
C LYS A 80 -12.26 7.53 2.39
N HIS A 81 -11.00 7.61 1.92
CA HIS A 81 -10.56 8.60 0.94
C HIS A 81 -11.21 8.37 -0.43
N ILE A 82 -11.25 7.13 -0.90
CA ILE A 82 -11.80 6.77 -2.22
C ILE A 82 -13.32 6.67 -2.22
N GLU A 83 -13.96 6.27 -1.12
CA GLU A 83 -15.43 6.19 -1.02
C GLU A 83 -16.11 7.50 -1.39
N LYS A 84 -15.54 8.63 -0.95
CA LYS A 84 -16.06 9.96 -1.30
C LYS A 84 -15.91 10.25 -2.79
N ARG A 85 -14.80 9.83 -3.41
CA ARG A 85 -14.50 10.04 -4.83
C ARG A 85 -15.34 9.14 -5.74
N VAL A 86 -15.45 7.86 -5.42
CA VAL A 86 -16.21 6.90 -6.23
C VAL A 86 -17.69 7.29 -6.30
N ARG A 87 -18.26 7.82 -5.21
CA ARG A 87 -19.61 8.38 -5.21
C ARG A 87 -19.80 9.55 -6.18
N SER A 88 -18.76 10.35 -6.42
CA SER A 88 -18.80 11.48 -7.35
C SER A 88 -18.35 11.14 -8.77
N LEU A 89 -17.86 9.93 -9.03
CA LEU A 89 -17.51 9.51 -10.39
C LEU A 89 -18.77 9.47 -11.28
N PRO A 90 -18.63 9.67 -12.59
CA PRO A 90 -19.71 9.40 -13.52
C PRO A 90 -20.18 7.94 -13.41
N GLU A 91 -21.41 7.68 -13.85
CA GLU A 91 -21.87 6.32 -14.08
C GLU A 91 -21.06 5.72 -15.22
N ILE A 92 -20.67 4.45 -15.06
CA ILE A 92 -19.94 3.69 -16.06
C ILE A 92 -20.84 2.51 -16.39
N ASP A 93 -21.16 2.35 -17.67
CA ASP A 93 -22.04 1.28 -18.12
C ASP A 93 -21.51 -0.09 -17.71
N GLY A 94 -22.34 -0.85 -16.99
CA GLY A 94 -21.99 -2.19 -16.52
C GLY A 94 -21.05 -2.26 -15.32
N LEU A 95 -20.69 -1.13 -14.69
CA LEU A 95 -19.79 -1.14 -13.53
C LEU A 95 -20.40 -0.44 -12.30
N SER A 96 -20.67 -1.22 -11.26
CA SER A 96 -21.19 -0.69 -10.00
C SER A 96 -20.13 0.09 -9.22
N LYS A 97 -20.56 1.05 -8.40
CA LYS A 97 -19.68 1.79 -7.48
C LYS A 97 -18.94 0.87 -6.49
N GLU A 98 -19.60 -0.19 -6.04
CA GLU A 98 -19.01 -1.20 -5.16
C GLU A 98 -17.88 -1.98 -5.86
N THR A 99 -18.09 -2.32 -7.13
CA THR A 99 -17.07 -2.98 -7.96
C THR A 99 -15.86 -2.09 -8.16
N VAL A 100 -16.07 -0.79 -8.43
CA VAL A 100 -14.98 0.21 -8.52
C VAL A 100 -14.20 0.27 -7.21
N LEU A 101 -14.90 0.42 -6.08
CA LEU A 101 -14.27 0.46 -4.75
C LEU A 101 -13.44 -0.79 -4.48
N SER A 102 -14.00 -1.97 -4.75
CA SER A 102 -13.32 -3.25 -4.55
C SER A 102 -12.07 -3.36 -5.42
N SER A 103 -12.15 -2.97 -6.69
CA SER A 103 -11.01 -2.94 -7.61
C SER A 103 -9.91 -2.00 -7.14
N TRP A 104 -10.27 -0.80 -6.70
CA TRP A 104 -9.31 0.21 -6.22
C TRP A 104 -8.62 -0.24 -4.93
N ILE A 105 -9.34 -0.90 -4.02
CA ILE A 105 -8.75 -1.47 -2.80
C ILE A 105 -7.77 -2.61 -3.14
N ALA A 106 -8.12 -3.50 -4.08
CA ALA A 106 -7.22 -4.56 -4.50
C ALA A 106 -5.92 -4.02 -5.13
N LYS A 107 -6.03 -2.96 -5.95
CA LYS A 107 -4.86 -2.25 -6.51
C LYS A 107 -4.02 -1.60 -5.41
N PHE A 108 -4.65 -0.92 -4.45
CA PHE A 108 -3.95 -0.37 -3.28
C PHE A 108 -3.19 -1.45 -2.51
N ASP A 109 -3.83 -2.59 -2.22
CA ASP A 109 -3.21 -3.70 -1.51
C ASP A 109 -2.00 -4.26 -2.28
N THR A 110 -2.08 -4.26 -3.61
CA THR A 110 -0.97 -4.66 -4.51
C THR A 110 0.20 -3.66 -4.43
N ILE A 111 -0.07 -2.36 -4.51
CA ILE A 111 0.96 -1.30 -4.37
C ILE A 111 1.61 -1.40 -2.98
N TYR A 112 0.80 -1.54 -1.93
CA TYR A 112 1.26 -1.55 -0.55
C TYR A 112 2.17 -2.75 -0.25
N ARG A 113 1.83 -3.95 -0.75
CA ARG A 113 2.67 -5.16 -0.62
C ARG A 113 3.91 -5.13 -1.50
N GLY A 114 3.82 -4.52 -2.70
CA GLY A 114 4.91 -4.44 -3.67
C GLY A 114 5.13 -5.74 -4.47
N GLU A 115 5.83 -5.64 -5.61
CA GLU A 115 6.06 -6.76 -6.54
C GLU A 115 7.04 -7.83 -6.02
N GLU A 116 7.84 -7.55 -4.98
CA GLU A 116 8.78 -8.52 -4.39
C GLU A 116 8.08 -9.78 -3.85
N ASP A 117 6.83 -9.67 -3.37
CA ASP A 117 6.05 -10.83 -2.96
C ASP A 117 5.53 -11.63 -4.16
N LEU A 118 5.19 -10.97 -5.28
CA LEU A 118 4.75 -11.65 -6.51
C LEU A 118 5.87 -12.51 -7.12
N ARG A 119 7.13 -12.04 -7.09
CA ARG A 119 8.29 -12.82 -7.54
C ARG A 119 8.55 -14.03 -6.63
N LYS A 120 8.46 -13.87 -5.30
CA LYS A 120 8.59 -15.00 -4.35
C LYS A 120 7.44 -15.99 -4.46
N GLN A 121 6.23 -15.53 -4.76
CA GLN A 121 5.06 -16.39 -4.99
C GLN A 121 5.13 -17.12 -6.34
N GLN A 122 5.62 -16.48 -7.41
CA GLN A 122 5.87 -17.14 -8.71
C GLN A 122 6.97 -18.19 -8.61
N GLN A 123 8.06 -17.92 -7.88
CA GLN A 123 9.14 -18.90 -7.68
C GLN A 123 8.69 -20.14 -6.92
N ARG A 124 7.74 -20.04 -5.98
CA ARG A 124 7.19 -21.22 -5.29
C ARG A 124 6.29 -22.09 -6.18
N MET A 125 5.56 -21.49 -7.13
CA MET A 125 4.68 -22.25 -8.03
C MET A 125 5.45 -23.00 -9.13
N THR A 126 6.64 -22.52 -9.50
CA THR A 126 7.48 -23.18 -10.52
C THR A 126 8.31 -24.33 -9.94
N ASP A 127 8.72 -24.26 -8.68
CA ASP A 127 9.49 -25.32 -8.01
C ASP A 127 8.65 -26.60 -7.75
N ASP A 128 7.36 -26.46 -7.44
CA ASP A 128 6.47 -27.61 -7.17
C ASP A 128 6.15 -28.43 -8.44
N SER A 129 6.23 -27.79 -9.62
CA SER A 129 6.03 -28.45 -10.92
C SER A 129 7.24 -29.26 -11.39
N GLN A 130 8.42 -29.09 -10.79
CA GLN A 130 9.63 -29.85 -11.13
C GLN A 130 9.91 -31.03 -10.19
N ARG A 131 9.15 -31.17 -9.09
CA ARG A 131 9.36 -32.23 -8.10
C ARG A 131 8.45 -33.46 -8.27
N SER A 132 7.60 -33.48 -9.30
CA SER A 132 6.66 -34.58 -9.59
C SER A 132 6.98 -35.38 -10.85
N VAL A 133 8.26 -35.48 -11.23
CA VAL A 133 8.77 -36.45 -12.22
C VAL A 133 9.65 -37.50 -11.58
#